data_AF-A0A960HJX8-F1
#
_entry.id   AF-A0A960HJX8-F1
#
_cell.length_a   1.000
_cell.length_b   1.000
_cell.length_c   1.000
_cell.angle_alpha   90.00
_cell.angle_beta   90.00
_cell.angle_gamma   90.00
#
_symmetry.space_group_name_H-M   'P 1'
#
loop_
_entity.id
_entity.type
_entity.pdbx_description
1 polymer ?
#
loop_
_entity_poly.entity_id
_entity_poly.type
_entity_poly.pdbx_seq_one_letter_code
_entity_poly.pdbx_strand_id
1 'polypeptide(L)'
;MELVRLAYVLTGDEAVAEELVQDVFVAARPRWEAIANPGGYLRTSVVNATRDWGRHQQVVQRHEPRGGAALRLASPGTPTRAPGT
;
A
#
# COMPACT_ATOMS: atom_id res chain seq x y z
N MET A 1 -19.06 4.76 -4.69
CA MET A 1 -18.56 3.80 -3.68
C MET A 1 -18.11 4.54 -2.43
N GLU A 2 -18.93 4.60 -1.38
CA GLU A 2 -18.61 5.36 -0.15
C GLU A 2 -17.41 4.76 0.61
N LEU A 3 -17.28 3.42 0.64
CA LEU A 3 -16.21 2.72 1.37
C LEU A 3 -14.83 2.90 0.75
N VAL A 4 -14.73 2.89 -0.59
CA VAL A 4 -13.46 3.17 -1.29
C VAL A 4 -13.03 4.60 -1.03
N ARG A 5 -13.97 5.56 -1.08
CA ARG A 5 -13.68 6.95 -0.73
C ARG A 5 -13.23 7.10 0.73
N LEU A 6 -13.85 6.36 1.66
CA LEU A 6 -13.45 6.33 3.06
C LEU A 6 -12.02 5.78 3.21
N ALA A 7 -11.73 4.63 2.60
CA ALA A 7 -10.40 4.04 2.64
C ALA A 7 -9.36 4.98 2.01
N TYR A 8 -9.67 5.60 0.87
CA TYR A 8 -8.80 6.56 0.19
C TYR A 8 -8.44 7.75 1.09
N VAL A 9 -9.40 8.33 1.81
CA VAL A 9 -9.13 9.43 2.74
C VAL A 9 -8.19 9.00 3.89
N LEU A 10 -8.21 7.72 4.24
CA LEU A 10 -7.39 7.17 5.33
C LEU A 10 -6.00 6.67 4.85
N THR A 11 -5.88 6.21 3.60
CA THR A 11 -4.62 5.69 3.02
C THR A 11 -3.85 6.76 2.25
N GLY A 12 -4.55 7.70 1.60
CA GLY A 12 -4.00 8.62 0.60
C GLY A 12 -3.68 7.96 -0.74
N ASP A 13 -4.02 6.67 -0.91
CA ASP A 13 -3.69 5.86 -2.09
C ASP A 13 -4.94 5.13 -2.57
N GLU A 14 -5.29 5.34 -3.85
CA GLU A 14 -6.49 4.80 -4.48
C GLU A 14 -6.41 3.29 -4.71
N ALA A 15 -5.27 2.79 -5.17
CA ALA A 15 -5.08 1.36 -5.43
C ALA A 15 -5.16 0.57 -4.12
N VAL A 16 -4.51 1.05 -3.07
CA VAL A 16 -4.58 0.46 -1.73
C VAL A 16 -6.02 0.54 -1.18
N ALA A 17 -6.71 1.65 -1.38
CA ALA A 17 -8.08 1.81 -0.90
C ALA A 17 -9.02 0.78 -1.54
N GLU A 18 -8.89 0.54 -2.84
CA GLU A 18 -9.66 -0.47 -3.55
C GLU A 18 -9.35 -1.88 -3.06
N GLU A 19 -8.07 -2.23 -2.93
CA GLU A 19 -7.62 -3.54 -2.46
C GLU A 19 -8.17 -3.86 -1.07
N LEU A 20 -8.01 -2.93 -0.12
CA LEU A 20 -8.49 -3.13 1.25
C LEU A 20 -10.01 -3.29 1.33
N VAL A 21 -10.76 -2.53 0.51
CA VAL A 21 -12.22 -2.67 0.48
C VAL A 21 -12.60 -4.00 -0.14
N GLN A 22 -11.94 -4.43 -1.22
CA GLN A 22 -12.18 -5.73 -1.84
C GLN A 22 -11.92 -6.87 -0.86
N ASP A 23 -10.81 -6.85 -0.12
CA ASP A 23 -10.49 -7.84 0.90
C ASP A 23 -11.56 -7.92 1.99
N VAL A 24 -12.08 -6.78 2.43
CA VAL A 24 -13.18 -6.73 3.41
C VAL A 24 -14.45 -7.39 2.85
N PHE A 25 -14.80 -7.14 1.59
CA PHE A 25 -15.94 -7.80 0.95
C PHE A 25 -15.73 -9.31 0.77
N VAL A 26 -14.52 -9.73 0.38
CA VAL A 26 -14.14 -11.15 0.26
C VAL A 26 -14.27 -11.84 1.61
N ALA A 27 -13.77 -11.22 2.69
CA ALA A 27 -13.86 -11.77 4.04
C ALA A 27 -15.29 -11.78 4.60
N ALA A 28 -16.15 -10.83 4.20
CA ALA A 28 -17.54 -10.78 4.62
C ALA A 28 -18.41 -11.83 3.92
N ARG A 29 -18.07 -12.21 2.68
CA ARG A 29 -18.88 -13.06 1.80
C ARG A 29 -19.34 -14.39 2.43
N PRO A 30 -18.51 -15.16 3.13
CA PRO A 30 -18.90 -16.49 3.66
C PRO A 30 -19.99 -16.43 4.73
N ARG A 31 -20.21 -15.28 5.35
CA ARG A 31 -21.15 -15.10 6.47
C ARG A 31 -22.13 -13.95 6.26
N TRP A 32 -22.28 -13.51 5.01
CA TRP A 32 -23.04 -12.32 4.66
C TRP A 32 -24.45 -12.32 5.25
N GLU A 33 -25.15 -13.45 5.16
CA GLU A 33 -26.51 -13.63 5.67
C GLU A 33 -26.62 -13.56 7.19
N ALA A 34 -25.54 -13.84 7.93
CA ALA A 34 -25.50 -13.78 9.38
C ALA A 34 -25.15 -12.38 9.91
N ILE A 35 -24.78 -11.43 9.05
CA ILE A 35 -24.41 -10.07 9.47
C ILE A 35 -25.69 -9.24 9.61
N ALA A 36 -26.07 -8.95 10.86
CA ALA A 36 -27.28 -8.17 11.16
C ALA A 36 -27.26 -6.74 10.59
N ASN A 37 -26.09 -6.10 10.50
CA ASN A 37 -25.91 -4.78 9.88
C ASN A 37 -24.70 -4.79 8.93
N PRO A 38 -24.88 -5.18 7.66
CA PRO A 38 -23.78 -5.29 6.70
C PRO A 38 -23.04 -3.97 6.48
N GLY A 39 -23.77 -2.84 6.40
CA GLY A 39 -23.15 -1.52 6.18
C GLY A 39 -22.24 -1.09 7.33
N GLY A 40 -22.71 -1.23 8.58
CA GLY A 40 -21.91 -0.92 9.77
C GLY A 40 -20.71 -1.86 9.94
N TYR A 41 -20.91 -3.14 9.65
CA TYR A 41 -19.85 -4.15 9.69
C TYR A 41 -18.75 -3.85 8.66
N LEU A 42 -19.13 -3.57 7.40
CA LEU A 42 -18.19 -3.26 6.33
C LEU A 42 -17.42 -1.97 6.63
N ARG A 43 -18.10 -0.90 7.06
CA ARG A 43 -17.45 0.35 7.42
C ARG A 43 -16.40 0.17 8.53
N THR A 44 -16.75 -0.57 9.57
CA THR A 44 -15.83 -0.87 10.68
C THR A 44 -14.64 -1.70 10.21
N SER A 45 -14.91 -2.72 9.37
CA SER A 45 -13.87 -3.61 8.84
C SER A 45 -12.90 -2.88 7.92
N VAL A 46 -13.38 -1.98 7.06
CA VAL A 46 -12.54 -1.12 6.20
C VAL A 46 -11.63 -0.24 7.04
N VAL A 47 -12.16 0.44 8.06
CA VAL A 47 -11.35 1.30 8.93
C VAL A 47 -10.25 0.49 9.65
N ASN A 48 -10.57 -0.73 10.11
CA ASN A 48 -9.58 -1.60 10.73
C ASN A 48 -8.52 -2.07 9.73
N ALA A 49 -8.93 -2.49 8.52
CA ALA A 49 -8.02 -2.89 7.46
C ALA A 49 -7.04 -1.75 7.10
N THR A 50 -7.52 -0.51 7.00
CA THR A 50 -6.65 0.65 6.74
C THR A 50 -5.64 0.90 7.86
N ARG A 51 -6.05 0.73 9.12
CA ARG A 51 -5.12 0.86 10.27
C ARG A 51 -4.06 -0.23 10.25
N ASP A 52 -4.45 -1.46 9.94
CA ASP A 52 -3.56 -2.61 9.90
C ASP A 52 -2.52 -2.46 8.79
N TRP A 53 -2.96 -2.03 7.60
CA TRP A 53 -2.08 -1.66 6.50
C TRP A 53 -1.10 -0.55 6.91
N GLY A 54 -1.58 0.53 7.53
CA GLY A 54 -0.72 1.64 7.96
C GLY A 54 0.33 1.22 9.00
N ARG A 55 -0.02 0.35 9.94
CA ARG A 55 0.94 -0.24 10.90
C ARG A 55 1.98 -1.10 10.19
N HIS A 56 1.57 -1.90 9.21
CA HIS A 56 2.49 -2.70 8.41
C HIS A 56 3.47 -1.83 7.62
N GLN A 57 2.98 -0.77 6.96
CA GLN A 57 3.83 0.16 6.22
C GLN A 57 4.87 0.86 7.10
N GLN A 58 4.53 1.20 8.35
CA GLN A 58 5.50 1.76 9.30
C GLN A 58 6.61 0.77 9.64
N VAL A 59 6.30 -0.53 9.73
CA VAL A 59 7.29 -1.58 9.96
C VAL A 59 8.16 -1.74 8.71
N VAL A 60 7.57 -1.84 7.51
CA VAL A 60 8.31 -1.94 6.25
C VAL A 60 9.29 -0.77 6.10
N GLN A 61 8.85 0.48 6.32
CA GLN A 61 9.73 1.66 6.25
C GLN A 61 10.85 1.67 7.29
N ARG A 62 10.65 1.07 8.48
CA ARG A 62 11.70 0.94 9.49
C ARG A 62 12.73 -0.13 9.13
N HIS A 63 12.30 -1.16 8.41
CA HIS A 63 13.14 -2.29 8.02
C HIS A 63 13.74 -2.16 6.62
N GLU A 64 13.30 -1.19 5.82
CA GLU A 64 14.00 -0.84 4.57
C GLU A 64 15.44 -0.42 4.91
N PRO A 65 16.44 -1.22 4.51
CA PRO A 65 17.82 -0.86 4.73
C PRO A 65 18.08 0.41 3.91
N ARG A 66 18.89 1.34 4.45
CA ARG A 66 19.43 2.49 3.70
C ARG A 66 20.24 1.99 2.49
N GLY A 67 19.58 1.56 1.42
CA GLY A 67 20.17 0.89 0.27
C GLY A 67 20.06 1.68 -1.03
N GLY A 68 19.41 2.84 -1.03
CA GLY A 68 19.23 3.67 -2.24
C GLY A 68 20.41 4.60 -2.58
N ALA A 69 21.26 4.95 -1.61
CA ALA A 69 22.41 5.82 -1.86
C ALA A 69 23.54 5.11 -2.63
N ALA A 70 23.65 3.79 -2.53
CA ALA A 70 24.71 3.02 -3.17
C ALA A 70 24.51 2.83 -4.69
N LEU A 71 23.26 2.75 -5.16
CA LEU A 71 22.98 2.49 -6.58
C LEU A 71 23.11 3.76 -7.46
N ARG A 72 23.08 4.96 -6.88
CA ARG A 72 23.31 6.24 -7.61
C ARG A 72 24.78 6.63 -7.75
N LEU A 73 25.71 5.99 -7.03
CA LEU A 73 27.15 6.30 -7.05
C LEU A 73 27.95 5.39 -7.99
N ALA A 74 27.34 4.36 -8.56
CA ALA A 74 27.98 3.45 -9.50
C ALA A 74 27.70 3.87 -10.95
N SER A 75 28.32 4.97 -11.38
CA SER A 75 28.55 5.23 -12.80
C SER A 75 30.05 5.51 -12.98
N PRO A 76 30.89 4.50 -13.28
CA PRO A 76 32.26 4.74 -13.67
C PRO A 76 32.25 5.42 -15.05
N GLY A 77 32.75 6.65 -15.11
CA GLY A 77 32.89 7.38 -16.35
C GLY A 77 33.69 6.60 -17.38
N THR A 78 33.24 6.62 -18.63
CA THR A 78 33.98 6.08 -19.76
C THR A 78 35.22 6.94 -20.01
N PRO A 79 36.46 6.41 -19.98
CA PRO A 79 37.62 7.20 -20.34
C PRO A 79 37.61 7.46 -21.86
N THR A 80 37.52 8.74 -22.22
CA THR A 80 37.83 9.27 -23.54
C THR A 80 39.21 8.80 -23.98
N ARG A 81 39.30 8.16 -25.15
CA ARG A 81 40.55 7.91 -25.85
C ARG A 81 40.57 8.74 -27.13
N ALA A 82 41.37 9.80 -27.12
CA ALA A 82 41.77 10.51 -28.33
C ALA A 82 42.74 9.64 -29.15
N PRO A 83 42.64 9.60 -30.49
CA PRO A 83 43.77 9.25 -31.32
C PRO A 83 44.54 10.51 -31.70
N GLY A 84 45.83 10.54 -31.33
CA GLY A 84 46.80 11.48 -31.87
C GLY A 84 47.31 11.04 -33.24
N THR A 85 47.73 12.05 -34.01
CA THR A 85 48.64 12.09 -35.17
C THR A 85 48.56 10.99 -36.22
#